data_AF-A0A7W0ZZU3-F1
#
_entry.id   AF-A0A7W0ZZU3-F1
#
_cell.length_a   1.000
_cell.length_b   1.000
_cell.length_c   1.000
_cell.angle_alpha   90.00
_cell.angle_beta   90.00
_cell.angle_gamma   90.00
#
_symmetry.space_group_name_H-M   'P 1'
#
loop_
_entity.id
_entity.type
_entity.pdbx_description
1 polymer ?
#
loop_
_entity_poly.entity_id
_entity_poly.type
_entity_poly.pdbx_seq_one_letter_code
_entity_poly.pdbx_strand_id
1 'polypeptide(L)'
;MGKRKRRTRQEEKVKALEAALQQVRAELATAVLGVFKTMRAARRCPACGGGRLLHIPAAKELTKGRSTPLTVHHVEGFWGAKSYGPIEHFICRGCLLIESHAIDLDGVEPDGESVIAIEPEPEPEMPSGGPFR
;
A
#
# COMPACT_ATOMS: atom_id res chain seq x y z
N MET A 1 -43.90 27.51 -22.81
CA MET A 1 -42.53 27.23 -23.30
C MET A 1 -41.45 27.05 -22.21
N GLY A 2 -41.63 27.50 -20.96
CA GLY A 2 -40.56 27.45 -19.93
C GLY A 2 -40.19 26.07 -19.36
N LYS A 3 -41.14 25.12 -19.26
CA LYS A 3 -40.89 23.79 -18.66
C LYS A 3 -39.95 22.91 -19.50
N ARG A 4 -40.02 23.00 -20.83
CA ARG A 4 -39.17 22.22 -21.74
C ARG A 4 -37.71 22.66 -21.69
N LYS A 5 -37.46 23.98 -21.67
CA LYS A 5 -36.12 24.59 -21.49
C LYS A 5 -35.49 24.25 -20.14
N ARG A 6 -36.30 24.17 -19.08
CA ARG A 6 -35.81 23.79 -17.73
C ARG A 6 -35.37 22.33 -17.70
N ARG A 7 -36.12 21.45 -18.36
CA ARG A 7 -35.82 20.01 -18.42
C ARG A 7 -34.57 19.71 -19.25
N THR A 8 -34.41 20.31 -20.42
CA THR A 8 -33.19 20.13 -21.23
C THR A 8 -31.94 20.63 -20.51
N ARG A 9 -32.03 21.78 -19.82
CA ARG A 9 -30.92 22.30 -19.01
C ARG A 9 -30.58 21.38 -17.82
N GLN A 10 -31.56 20.67 -17.27
CA GLN A 10 -31.32 19.68 -16.22
C GLN A 10 -30.67 18.41 -16.77
N GLU A 11 -31.10 17.92 -17.93
CA GLU A 11 -30.52 16.76 -18.61
C GLU A 11 -29.05 17.01 -19.02
N GLU A 12 -28.74 18.19 -19.55
CA GLU A 12 -27.36 18.59 -19.86
C GLU A 12 -26.47 18.65 -18.61
N LYS A 13 -27.01 19.15 -17.50
CA LYS A 13 -26.29 19.19 -16.21
C LYS A 13 -26.02 17.78 -15.67
N VAL A 14 -27.00 16.88 -15.75
CA VAL A 14 -26.82 15.48 -15.32
C VAL A 14 -25.73 14.82 -16.15
N LYS A 15 -25.77 14.98 -17.47
CA LYS A 15 -24.75 14.41 -18.36
C LYS A 15 -23.34 14.95 -18.06
N ALA A 16 -23.22 16.25 -17.79
CA ALA A 16 -21.94 16.86 -17.41
C ALA A 16 -21.42 16.33 -16.06
N LEU A 17 -22.31 16.14 -15.09
CA LEU A 17 -21.96 15.60 -13.77
C LEU A 17 -21.57 14.13 -13.85
N GLU A 18 -22.26 13.33 -14.67
CA GLU A 18 -21.90 11.93 -14.91
C GLU A 18 -20.53 11.80 -15.58
N ALA A 19 -20.24 12.65 -16.57
CA ALA A 19 -18.93 12.69 -17.21
C ALA A 19 -17.82 13.08 -16.22
N ALA A 20 -18.05 14.09 -15.38
CA ALA A 20 -17.11 14.50 -14.34
C ALA A 20 -16.89 13.38 -13.29
N LEU A 21 -17.96 12.68 -12.90
CA LEU A 21 -17.87 11.53 -11.99
C LEU A 21 -17.06 10.39 -12.58
N GLN A 22 -17.26 10.07 -13.87
CA GLN A 22 -16.48 9.04 -14.55
C GLN A 22 -15.01 9.42 -14.65
N GLN A 23 -14.71 10.69 -14.95
CA GLN A 23 -13.34 11.18 -14.97
C GLN A 23 -12.67 11.06 -13.60
N VAL A 24 -13.31 11.53 -12.53
CA VAL A 24 -12.77 11.43 -11.15
C VAL A 24 -12.58 9.97 -10.74
N ARG A 25 -13.49 9.07 -11.13
CA ARG A 25 -13.33 7.63 -10.88
C ARG A 25 -12.14 7.04 -11.63
N ALA A 26 -11.90 7.45 -12.87
CA ALA A 26 -10.74 7.01 -13.65
C ALA A 26 -9.42 7.54 -13.09
N GLU A 27 -9.41 8.80 -12.65
CA GLU A 27 -8.26 9.42 -11.97
C GLU A 27 -7.98 8.72 -10.62
N LEU A 28 -9.02 8.43 -9.84
CA LEU A 28 -8.88 7.70 -8.58
C LEU A 28 -8.43 6.26 -8.81
N ALA A 29 -9.00 5.56 -9.79
CA ALA A 29 -8.56 4.21 -10.17
C ALA A 29 -7.08 4.22 -10.58
N THR A 30 -6.66 5.20 -11.36
CA THR A 30 -5.25 5.35 -11.76
C THR A 30 -4.35 5.71 -10.58
N ALA A 31 -4.84 6.52 -9.62
CA ALA A 31 -4.10 6.87 -8.41
C ALA A 31 -4.00 5.71 -7.40
N VAL A 32 -5.04 4.88 -7.32
CA VAL A 32 -5.12 3.71 -6.44
C VAL A 32 -4.35 2.52 -7.03
N LEU A 33 -4.47 2.27 -8.33
CA LEU A 33 -3.70 1.27 -9.07
C LEU A 33 -2.24 1.72 -9.27
N GLY A 34 -1.99 3.02 -9.21
CA GLY A 34 -0.69 3.66 -9.36
C GLY A 34 0.20 3.56 -8.13
N VAL A 35 0.47 2.32 -7.69
CA VAL A 35 1.56 1.94 -6.77
C VAL A 35 1.48 2.63 -5.41
N PHE A 36 1.10 1.89 -4.36
CA PHE A 36 1.47 2.27 -3.00
C PHE A 36 3.00 2.40 -2.93
N LYS A 37 3.52 3.60 -3.12
CA LYS A 37 4.96 3.82 -3.10
C LYS A 37 5.40 3.88 -1.65
N THR A 38 6.16 2.86 -1.26
CA THR A 38 6.86 2.79 0.02
C THR A 38 7.78 4.01 0.18
N MET A 39 8.02 4.43 1.42
CA MET A 39 9.02 5.45 1.74
C MET A 39 10.40 5.08 1.19
N ARG A 40 10.73 3.77 1.20
CA ARG A 40 11.96 3.22 0.61
C ARG A 40 12.10 3.59 -0.87
N ALA A 41 11.05 3.41 -1.65
CA ALA A 41 11.06 3.65 -3.09
C ALA A 41 10.82 5.14 -3.46
N ALA A 42 9.81 5.78 -2.88
CA ALA A 42 9.43 7.15 -3.24
C ALA A 42 10.24 8.24 -2.54
N ARG A 43 10.96 7.92 -1.46
CA ARG A 43 11.65 8.91 -0.61
C ARG A 43 10.72 10.04 -0.11
N ARG A 44 9.42 9.73 0.00
CA ARG A 44 8.37 10.61 0.55
C ARG A 44 7.43 9.77 1.41
N CYS A 45 6.81 10.40 2.40
CA CYS A 45 5.82 9.75 3.24
C CYS A 45 4.51 9.55 2.48
N PRO A 46 3.97 8.31 2.37
CA PRO A 46 2.70 8.06 1.71
C PRO A 46 1.50 8.64 2.47
N ALA A 47 1.59 8.81 3.79
CA ALA A 47 0.49 9.34 4.61
C ALA A 47 0.34 10.87 4.55
N CYS A 48 1.44 11.62 4.53
CA CYS A 48 1.39 13.09 4.59
C CYS A 48 2.08 13.81 3.42
N GLY A 49 2.72 13.09 2.50
CA GLY A 49 3.47 13.65 1.38
C GLY A 49 4.79 14.34 1.76
N GLY A 50 5.17 14.36 3.04
CA GLY A 50 6.40 14.99 3.51
C GLY A 50 7.68 14.31 2.99
N GLY A 51 8.76 15.08 2.78
CA GLY A 51 10.04 14.58 2.25
C GLY A 51 11.17 14.40 3.27
N ARG A 52 10.98 14.78 4.53
CA ARG A 52 11.99 14.60 5.58
C ARG A 52 11.82 13.23 6.24
N LEU A 53 12.60 12.26 5.78
CA LEU A 53 12.61 10.89 6.28
C LEU A 53 13.89 10.62 7.07
N LEU A 54 13.77 9.88 8.16
CA LEU A 54 14.90 9.26 8.85
C LEU A 54 15.01 7.81 8.38
N HIS A 55 16.21 7.34 8.11
CA HIS A 55 16.49 5.96 7.71
C HIS A 55 17.39 5.32 8.75
N ILE A 56 16.94 4.18 9.29
CA ILE A 56 17.70 3.34 10.21
C ILE A 56 18.02 2.06 9.45
N PRO A 57 19.22 1.93 8.86
CA PRO A 57 19.57 0.82 7.96
C PRO A 57 19.73 -0.53 8.67
N ALA A 58 19.94 -0.51 9.98
CA ALA A 58 19.97 -1.70 10.81
C ALA A 58 19.31 -1.36 12.15
N ALA A 59 18.03 -1.68 12.27
CA ALA A 59 17.34 -1.61 13.54
C ALA A 59 18.03 -2.56 14.52
N LYS A 60 18.22 -2.12 15.76
CA LYS A 60 18.85 -2.93 16.80
C LYS A 60 17.91 -3.07 17.97
N GLU A 61 17.91 -4.25 18.57
CA GLU A 61 17.27 -4.55 19.84
C GLU A 61 18.30 -4.86 20.91
N LEU A 62 17.87 -4.91 22.16
CA LEU A 62 18.72 -5.26 23.30
C LEU A 62 18.35 -6.66 23.80
N THR A 63 19.14 -7.65 23.45
CA THR A 63 18.94 -9.04 23.87
C THR A 63 20.03 -9.44 24.86
N LYS A 64 19.65 -9.82 26.08
CA LYS A 64 20.59 -10.22 27.16
C LYS A 64 21.73 -9.20 27.39
N GLY A 65 21.40 -7.90 27.34
CA GLY A 65 22.35 -6.81 27.55
C GLY A 65 23.29 -6.54 26.38
N ARG A 66 23.13 -7.22 25.24
CA ARG A 66 23.88 -6.97 24.00
C ARG A 66 22.98 -6.34 22.97
N SER A 67 23.51 -5.37 22.24
CA SER A 67 22.81 -4.78 21.10
C SER A 67 22.98 -5.70 19.88
N THR A 68 21.88 -6.26 19.41
CA THR A 68 21.82 -7.17 18.26
C THR A 68 20.92 -6.58 17.18
N PRO A 69 21.17 -6.85 15.89
CA PRO A 69 20.23 -6.48 14.83
C PRO A 69 18.85 -7.08 15.10
N LEU A 70 17.80 -6.28 14.92
CA LEU A 70 16.43 -6.76 14.92
C LEU A 70 16.20 -7.60 13.66
N THR A 71 15.66 -8.81 13.83
CA THR A 71 15.46 -9.78 12.75
C THR A 71 14.02 -10.30 12.72
N VAL A 72 13.61 -10.88 11.59
CA VAL A 72 12.34 -11.62 11.51
C VAL A 72 12.55 -12.98 12.19
N HIS A 73 11.87 -13.22 13.30
CA HIS A 73 11.92 -14.50 14.00
C HIS A 73 10.80 -15.41 13.53
N HIS A 74 11.15 -16.64 13.22
CA HIS A 74 10.20 -17.68 12.84
C HIS A 74 10.58 -18.98 13.57
N VAL A 75 9.59 -19.62 14.16
CA VAL A 75 9.77 -20.85 14.96
C VAL A 75 9.29 -22.02 14.13
N GLU A 76 10.22 -22.82 13.63
CA GLU A 76 9.90 -23.96 12.76
C GLU A 76 9.83 -25.25 13.59
N GLY A 77 8.70 -25.44 14.28
CA GLY A 77 8.41 -26.65 15.05
C GLY A 77 9.53 -27.07 16.03
N PHE A 78 9.93 -28.34 15.99
CA PHE A 78 10.90 -28.95 16.92
C PHE A 78 12.37 -28.57 16.64
N TRP A 79 12.67 -27.94 15.49
CA TRP A 79 14.04 -27.64 15.06
C TRP A 79 14.57 -26.29 15.56
N GLY A 80 13.76 -25.54 16.32
CA GLY A 80 14.16 -24.31 17.00
C GLY A 80 13.83 -23.03 16.24
N ALA A 81 14.10 -21.89 16.87
CA ALA A 81 13.85 -20.58 16.29
C ALA A 81 14.95 -20.21 15.27
N LYS A 82 14.53 -19.86 14.05
CA LYS A 82 15.38 -19.26 13.02
C LYS A 82 15.16 -17.75 12.99
N SER A 83 16.19 -17.03 12.55
CA SER A 83 16.17 -15.57 12.43
C SER A 83 16.59 -15.20 11.02
N TYR A 84 15.78 -14.40 10.35
CA TYR A 84 15.97 -14.02 8.94
C TYR A 84 16.14 -12.51 8.84
N GLY A 85 17.19 -12.10 8.11
CA GLY A 85 17.49 -10.74 7.66
C GLY A 85 17.41 -9.58 8.68
N PRO A 86 18.36 -8.63 8.69
CA PRO A 86 18.16 -7.41 9.47
C PRO A 86 16.95 -6.61 8.96
N ILE A 87 16.20 -6.02 9.90
CA ILE A 87 15.13 -5.07 9.60
C ILE A 87 15.71 -3.67 9.50
N GLU A 88 15.26 -2.91 8.50
CA GLU A 88 15.47 -1.47 8.44
C GLU A 88 14.16 -0.70 8.60
N HIS A 89 14.27 0.56 9.03
CA HIS A 89 13.13 1.45 9.23
C HIS A 89 13.28 2.75 8.45
N PHE A 90 12.16 3.21 7.88
CA PHE A 90 11.97 4.57 7.39
C PHE A 90 10.94 5.26 8.29
N ILE A 91 11.29 6.44 8.81
CA ILE A 91 10.44 7.19 9.72
C ILE A 91 10.17 8.57 9.12
N CYS A 92 8.89 8.91 8.92
CA CYS A 92 8.52 10.26 8.53
C CYS A 92 8.65 11.21 9.73
N ARG A 93 9.50 12.23 9.64
CA ARG A 93 9.65 13.21 10.72
C ARG A 93 8.44 14.14 10.89
N GLY A 94 7.58 14.23 9.87
CA GLY A 94 6.40 15.09 9.87
C GLY A 94 5.20 14.47 10.60
N CYS A 95 4.84 13.23 10.26
CA CYS A 95 3.66 12.56 10.84
C CYS A 95 3.99 11.31 11.67
N LEU A 96 5.28 11.03 11.88
CA LEU A 96 5.79 9.91 12.69
C LEU A 96 5.39 8.51 12.20
N LEU A 97 4.90 8.38 10.95
CA LEU A 97 4.69 7.07 10.32
C LEU A 97 6.02 6.32 10.23
N ILE A 98 6.01 5.06 10.64
CA ILE A 98 7.15 4.13 10.55
C ILE A 98 6.81 3.07 9.51
N GLU A 99 7.75 2.83 8.61
CA GLU A 99 7.71 1.77 7.61
C GLU A 99 8.93 0.86 7.81
N SER A 100 8.68 -0.44 7.93
CA SER A 100 9.71 -1.45 8.22
C SER A 100 9.87 -2.41 7.04
N HIS A 101 11.13 -2.73 6.70
CA HIS A 101 11.45 -3.68 5.64
C HIS A 101 12.41 -4.73 6.17
N ALA A 102 12.14 -6.00 5.88
CA ALA A 102 13.16 -7.03 5.94
C ALA A 102 14.13 -6.82 4.76
N ILE A 103 15.44 -6.78 5.03
CA ILE A 103 16.45 -6.61 3.98
C ILE A 103 16.60 -7.90 3.15
N ASP A 104 16.40 -9.04 3.78
CA ASP A 104 16.57 -10.38 3.21
C ASP A 104 15.58 -11.34 3.88
N LEU A 105 14.99 -12.24 3.10
CA LEU A 105 14.05 -13.28 3.54
C LEU A 105 14.42 -14.66 2.96
N ASP A 106 15.65 -14.83 2.46
CA ASP A 106 16.11 -16.11 1.91
C ASP A 106 15.89 -17.26 2.91
N GLY A 107 15.16 -18.28 2.48
CA GLY A 107 14.83 -19.46 3.28
C GLY A 107 13.61 -19.33 4.20
N VAL A 108 12.87 -18.22 4.17
CA VAL A 108 11.56 -18.13 4.85
C VAL A 108 10.51 -18.86 4.04
N GLU A 109 9.88 -19.87 4.64
CA GLU A 109 8.75 -20.59 4.05
C GLU A 109 7.46 -20.34 4.87
N PRO A 110 6.29 -20.23 4.21
CA PRO A 110 5.01 -20.12 4.91
C PRO A 110 4.74 -21.37 5.76
N ASP A 111 4.43 -21.17 7.04
CA ASP A 111 4.07 -22.24 7.97
C ASP A 111 2.54 -22.35 8.21
N GLY A 112 1.77 -21.36 7.73
CA GLY A 112 0.31 -21.30 7.90
C GLY A 112 -0.17 -20.85 9.28
N GLU A 113 0.74 -20.47 10.18
CA GLU A 113 0.43 -20.00 11.53
C GLU A 113 1.07 -18.63 11.81
N SER A 114 2.40 -18.57 11.82
CA SER A 114 3.17 -17.36 12.13
C SER A 114 3.70 -16.65 10.88
N VAL A 115 3.83 -17.39 9.77
CA VAL A 115 4.19 -16.91 8.44
C VAL A 115 3.09 -17.37 7.47
N ILE A 116 2.24 -16.43 7.07
CA ILE A 116 1.11 -16.67 6.16
C ILE A 116 1.42 -16.02 4.81
N ALA A 117 1.40 -16.80 3.73
CA ALA A 117 1.49 -16.26 2.38
C ALA A 117 0.20 -15.48 2.05
N ILE A 118 0.36 -14.24 1.60
CA ILE A 118 -0.73 -13.40 1.12
C ILE A 118 -0.58 -13.29 -0.39
N GLU A 119 -1.48 -13.95 -1.12
CA GLU A 119 -1.56 -13.84 -2.57
C GLU A 119 -2.20 -12.50 -2.97
N PRO A 120 -1.79 -11.88 -4.09
CA PRO A 120 -2.45 -10.69 -4.59
C PRO A 120 -3.92 -11.00 -4.91
N GLU A 121 -4.83 -10.10 -4.50
CA GLU A 121 -6.21 -10.19 -4.95
C GLU A 121 -6.25 -10.11 -6.48
N PRO A 122 -7.04 -10.97 -7.16
CA PRO A 122 -7.19 -10.90 -8.60
C PRO A 122 -7.72 -9.51 -8.97
N GLU A 123 -7.09 -8.86 -9.95
CA GLU A 123 -7.56 -7.57 -10.44
C GLU A 123 -9.03 -7.70 -10.85
N PRO A 124 -9.93 -6.80 -10.39
CA PRO A 124 -11.33 -6.87 -10.77
C PRO A 124 -11.43 -6.75 -12.29
N GLU A 125 -11.95 -7.81 -12.92
CA GLU A 125 -12.23 -7.81 -14.36
C GLU A 125 -13.14 -6.61 -14.67
N MET A 126 -12.61 -5.62 -15.38
CA MET A 126 -13.44 -4.52 -15.86
C MET A 126 -14.54 -5.13 -16.75
N PRO A 127 -15.83 -4.87 -16.47
CA PRO A 127 -16.91 -5.48 -17.24
C PRO A 127 -16.76 -5.11 -18.72
N SER A 128 -16.45 -6.12 -19.53
CA SER A 128 -16.34 -6.01 -20.99
C SER A 128 -17.74 -5.96 -21.61
N GLY A 129 -18.50 -4.90 -21.33
CA GLY A 129 -19.86 -4.81 -21.82
C GLY A 129 -20.53 -3.48 -21.56
N GLY A 130 -20.32 -2.52 -22.45
CA GLY A 130 -21.24 -1.40 -22.58
C GLY A 130 -22.61 -1.88 -23.10
N PRO A 131 -23.74 -1.25 -22.71
CA PRO A 131 -25.10 -1.73 -23.00
C PRO A 131 -25.58 -1.48 -24.44
N PHE A 132 -24.67 -1.36 -25.41
CA PHE A 132 -25.02 -1.15 -26.82
C PHE A 132 -24.41 -2.29 -27.66
N ARG A 133 -25.20 -3.35 -27.85
CA ARG A 133 -25.16 -4.23 -29.02
C ARG A 133 -26.56 -4.29 -29.60
#